data_AF-A0A2V7JNK4-F1
#
_entry.id   AF-A0A2V7JNK4-F1
#
_cell.length_a   1.000
_cell.length_b   1.000
_cell.length_c   1.000
_cell.angle_alpha   90.00
_cell.angle_beta   90.00
_cell.angle_gamma   90.00
#
_symmetry.space_group_name_H-M   'P 1'
#
loop_
_entity.id
_entity.type
_entity.pdbx_description
1 polymer ?
#
loop_
_entity_poly.entity_id
_entity_poly.type
_entity_poly.pdbx_seq_one_letter_code
_entity_poly.pdbx_strand_id
1 'polypeptide(L)'
;MRVEPSAQYIAWWNELEACSGLSGNVYAVAFYVLPNDSTIRVGSESYWGYWIQEGDRIVLAGPWAASEKLVKHEEMHALLQSPLHPAAYFNGPCGDLTYPNEGLNSEEPGVE
;
A
#
# COMPACT_ATOMS: atom_id res chain seq x y z
N MET A 1 10.51 9.97 5.90
CA MET A 1 11.90 9.47 5.73
C MET A 1 11.87 8.19 4.94
N ARG A 2 12.83 7.96 4.02
CA ARG A 2 12.96 6.65 3.38
C ARG A 2 13.45 5.62 4.40
N VAL A 3 12.91 4.42 4.35
CA VAL A 3 13.30 3.28 5.19
C VAL A 3 13.52 2.06 4.30
N GLU A 4 14.38 1.15 4.76
CA GLU A 4 14.42 -0.19 4.21
C GLU A 4 13.18 -0.97 4.70
N PRO A 5 12.65 -1.92 3.91
CA PRO A 5 11.53 -2.74 4.37
C PRO A 5 11.94 -3.49 5.63
N SER A 6 11.14 -3.35 6.68
CA SER A 6 11.36 -4.05 7.94
C SER A 6 11.14 -5.56 7.78
N ALA A 7 11.62 -6.36 8.73
CA ALA A 7 11.31 -7.79 8.75
C ALA A 7 9.80 -8.08 8.77
N GLN A 8 9.00 -7.16 9.33
CA GLN A 8 7.55 -7.29 9.37
C GLN A 8 6.91 -7.01 7.99
N TYR A 9 7.38 -6.00 7.26
CA TYR A 9 6.92 -5.72 5.89
C TYR A 9 7.28 -6.87 4.96
N ILE A 10 8.50 -7.40 5.08
CA ILE A 10 8.92 -8.59 4.32
C ILE A 10 8.03 -9.81 4.63
N ALA A 11 7.68 -10.02 5.90
CA ALA A 11 6.80 -11.13 6.27
C ALA A 11 5.40 -10.98 5.65
N TRP A 12 4.81 -9.78 5.72
CA TRP A 12 3.51 -9.49 5.14
C TRP A 12 3.51 -9.57 3.61
N TRP A 13 4.56 -9.07 2.95
CA TRP A 13 4.77 -9.25 1.52
C TRP A 13 4.76 -10.73 1.12
N ASN A 14 5.52 -11.57 1.83
CA ASN A 14 5.57 -13.01 1.56
C ASN A 14 4.19 -13.69 1.75
N GLU A 15 3.41 -13.25 2.72
CA GLU A 15 2.04 -13.72 2.90
C GLU A 15 1.15 -13.33 1.70
N LEU A 16 1.33 -12.10 1.18
CA LEU A 16 0.62 -11.64 -0.01
C LEU A 16 1.00 -12.46 -1.24
N GLU A 17 2.28 -12.73 -1.48
CA GLU A 17 2.72 -13.61 -2.57
C GLU A 17 2.10 -15.01 -2.45
N ALA A 18 2.11 -15.57 -1.24
CA ALA A 18 1.56 -16.90 -0.99
C ALA A 18 0.04 -16.99 -1.23
N CYS A 19 -0.74 -15.99 -0.79
CA CYS A 19 -2.20 -16.02 -0.94
C CYS A 19 -2.68 -15.57 -2.33
N SER A 20 -1.96 -14.65 -2.97
CA SER A 20 -2.36 -14.10 -4.27
C SER A 20 -1.86 -14.94 -5.45
N GLY A 21 -0.79 -15.72 -5.26
CA GLY A 21 -0.07 -16.39 -6.34
C GLY A 21 0.77 -15.43 -7.21
N LEU A 22 0.90 -14.16 -6.80
CA LEU A 22 1.80 -13.19 -7.43
C LEU A 22 3.21 -13.29 -6.85
N SER A 23 4.17 -12.66 -7.51
CA SER A 23 5.54 -12.56 -7.01
C SER A 23 6.16 -11.23 -7.42
N GLY A 24 7.00 -10.67 -6.56
CA GLY A 24 7.71 -9.42 -6.79
C GLY A 24 8.93 -9.29 -5.88
N ASN A 25 9.54 -8.11 -5.86
CA ASN A 25 10.70 -7.84 -5.02
C ASN A 25 10.38 -6.70 -4.07
N VAL A 26 10.09 -7.01 -2.81
CA VAL A 26 9.82 -6.00 -1.77
C VAL A 26 10.97 -4.99 -1.60
N TYR A 27 12.22 -5.37 -1.90
CA TYR A 27 13.37 -4.46 -1.85
C TYR A 27 13.47 -3.51 -3.05
N ALA A 28 12.68 -3.75 -4.11
CA ALA A 28 12.55 -2.80 -5.22
C ALA A 28 11.58 -1.65 -4.89
N VAL A 29 10.67 -1.87 -3.94
CA VAL A 29 9.70 -0.88 -3.47
C VAL A 29 10.37 0.10 -2.52
N ALA A 30 10.19 1.40 -2.76
CA ALA A 30 10.72 2.44 -1.89
C ALA A 30 9.73 2.80 -0.77
N PHE A 31 10.03 2.37 0.46
CA PHE A 31 9.20 2.68 1.62
C PHE A 31 9.55 4.02 2.26
N TYR A 32 8.53 4.79 2.61
CA TYR A 32 8.64 6.05 3.33
C TYR A 32 7.68 6.06 4.53
N VAL A 33 8.19 6.45 5.69
CA VAL A 33 7.36 6.67 6.88
C VAL A 33 7.40 8.14 7.28
N LEU A 34 6.22 8.72 7.53
CA LEU A 34 6.05 10.09 8.02
C LEU A 34 5.70 10.03 9.53
N PRO A 35 6.69 9.96 10.43
CA PRO A 35 6.45 9.57 11.83
C PRO A 35 5.56 10.54 12.61
N ASN A 36 5.50 11.81 12.20
CA ASN A 36 4.77 12.86 12.89
C ASN A 36 3.41 13.18 12.24
N ASP A 37 3.10 12.57 11.10
CA ASP A 37 1.88 12.82 10.35
C ASP A 37 0.91 11.66 10.57
N SER A 38 -0.36 11.99 10.81
CA SER A 38 -1.45 11.01 10.94
C SER A 38 -2.12 10.69 9.59
N THR A 39 -1.86 11.51 8.56
CA THR A 39 -2.35 11.32 7.18
C THR A 39 -1.32 11.86 6.18
N ILE A 40 -1.38 11.37 4.95
CA ILE A 40 -0.64 11.82 3.77
C ILE A 40 -1.62 12.58 2.88
N ARG A 41 -1.22 13.76 2.38
CA ARG A 41 -2.07 14.56 1.49
C ARG A 41 -1.63 14.36 0.04
N VAL A 42 -2.54 13.91 -0.82
CA VAL A 42 -2.33 13.76 -2.27
C VAL A 42 -3.48 14.51 -2.96
N GLY A 43 -3.14 15.60 -3.65
CA GLY A 43 -4.14 16.55 -4.15
C GLY A 43 -5.02 17.12 -3.02
N SER A 44 -6.34 16.98 -3.16
CA SER A 44 -7.31 17.39 -2.14
C SER A 44 -7.61 16.31 -1.08
N GLU A 45 -7.18 15.07 -1.31
CA GLU A 45 -7.52 13.92 -0.48
C GLU A 45 -6.45 13.63 0.58
N SER A 46 -6.85 12.87 1.60
CA SER A 46 -6.02 12.48 2.74
C SER A 46 -6.09 10.97 2.95
N TYR A 47 -4.93 10.34 3.04
CA TYR A 47 -4.79 8.89 3.16
C TYR A 47 -3.96 8.49 4.37
N TRP A 48 -4.10 7.26 4.86
CA TRP A 48 -3.22 6.72 5.90
C TRP A 48 -1.97 6.06 5.33
N GLY A 49 -2.10 5.46 4.16
CA GLY A 49 -1.04 4.91 3.32
C GLY A 49 -1.30 5.32 1.87
N TYR A 50 -0.26 5.33 1.04
CA TYR A 50 -0.44 5.55 -0.39
C TYR A 50 0.70 4.92 -1.17
N TRP A 51 0.38 3.97 -2.03
CA TRP A 51 1.27 3.49 -3.08
C TRP A 51 1.25 4.42 -4.29
N ILE A 52 2.43 4.88 -4.70
CA ILE A 52 2.65 5.74 -5.86
C ILE A 52 3.28 4.89 -6.96
N GLN A 53 2.55 4.71 -8.06
CA GLN A 53 3.03 3.94 -9.22
C GLN A 53 4.35 4.49 -9.76
N GLU A 54 4.50 5.83 -9.81
CA GLU A 54 5.73 6.46 -10.27
C GLU A 54 6.90 6.14 -9.32
N GLY A 55 7.77 5.23 -9.75
CA GLY A 55 8.95 4.83 -8.98
C GLY A 55 8.65 3.90 -7.81
N ASP A 56 7.49 3.24 -7.83
CA ASP A 56 7.11 2.13 -6.94
C ASP A 56 7.36 2.43 -5.45
N ARG A 57 6.61 3.42 -4.94
CA ARG A 57 6.85 3.99 -3.60
C ARG A 57 5.65 3.75 -2.70
N ILE A 58 5.88 3.27 -1.50
CA ILE A 58 4.85 3.20 -0.46
C ILE A 58 5.14 4.28 0.57
N VAL A 59 4.18 5.17 0.81
CA VAL A 59 4.25 6.17 1.87
C VAL A 59 3.24 5.81 2.96
N LEU A 60 3.69 5.81 4.22
CA LEU A 60 2.86 5.47 5.40
C LEU A 60 2.88 6.60 6.42
N ALA A 61 1.71 6.99 6.91
CA ALA A 61 1.58 7.86 8.07
C ALA A 61 2.02 7.13 9.34
N GLY A 62 2.68 7.84 10.26
CA GLY A 62 3.38 7.27 11.42
C GLY A 62 2.54 6.32 12.26
N PRO A 63 1.33 6.72 12.72
CA PRO A 63 0.46 5.86 13.53
C PRO A 63 0.02 4.57 12.83
N TRP A 64 0.09 4.54 11.50
CA TRP A 64 -0.41 3.44 10.69
C TRP A 64 0.68 2.55 10.10
N ALA A 65 1.95 2.94 10.23
CA ALA A 65 3.09 2.17 9.73
C ALA A 65 3.24 0.78 10.39
N ALA A 66 2.56 0.53 11.52
CA ALA A 66 2.50 -0.76 12.19
C ALA A 66 1.16 -1.50 11.98
N SER A 67 0.26 -0.95 11.16
CA SER A 67 -1.03 -1.57 10.84
C SER A 67 -0.84 -2.61 9.75
N GLU A 68 -0.95 -3.89 10.10
CA GLU A 68 -0.84 -5.00 9.13
C GLU A 68 -1.77 -4.80 7.93
N LYS A 69 -3.06 -4.52 8.18
CA LYS A 69 -4.06 -4.38 7.11
C LYS A 69 -3.68 -3.26 6.14
N LEU A 70 -3.27 -2.08 6.65
CA LEU A 70 -2.92 -0.95 5.78
C LEU A 70 -1.63 -1.23 5.01
N VAL A 71 -0.59 -1.77 5.67
CA VAL A 71 0.67 -2.05 4.96
C VAL A 71 0.43 -3.08 3.87
N LYS A 72 -0.33 -4.15 4.15
CA LYS A 72 -0.69 -5.16 3.15
C LYS A 72 -1.56 -4.60 2.03
N HIS A 73 -2.40 -3.59 2.30
CA HIS A 73 -3.14 -2.88 1.26
C HIS A 73 -2.19 -2.22 0.26
N GLU A 74 -1.26 -1.40 0.75
CA GLU A 74 -0.30 -0.70 -0.13
C GLU A 74 0.69 -1.65 -0.80
N GLU A 75 1.12 -2.71 -0.10
CA GLU A 75 1.97 -3.75 -0.68
C GLU A 75 1.25 -4.53 -1.78
N MET A 76 -0.06 -4.78 -1.65
CA MET A 76 -0.84 -5.43 -2.72
C MET A 76 -0.94 -4.54 -3.96
N HIS A 77 -1.08 -3.23 -3.80
CA HIS A 77 -0.99 -2.28 -4.93
C HIS A 77 0.36 -2.37 -5.63
N ALA A 78 1.46 -2.36 -4.86
CA ALA A 78 2.81 -2.53 -5.39
C ALA A 78 2.99 -3.89 -6.09
N LEU A 79 2.49 -4.98 -5.51
CA LEU A 79 2.62 -6.31 -6.10
C LEU A 79 1.82 -6.45 -7.41
N LEU A 80 0.65 -5.83 -7.48
CA LEU A 80 -0.18 -5.77 -8.70
C LEU A 80 0.30 -4.75 -9.72
N GLN A 81 1.12 -3.79 -9.30
CA GLN A 81 1.47 -2.59 -10.08
C GLN A 81 0.21 -1.89 -10.61
N SER A 82 -0.80 -1.74 -9.74
CA SER A 82 -2.13 -1.23 -10.12
C SER A 82 -2.78 -0.47 -8.97
N PRO A 83 -3.38 0.71 -9.22
CA PRO A 83 -4.13 1.45 -8.20
C PRO A 83 -5.53 0.86 -7.95
N LEU A 84 -5.93 -0.14 -8.73
CA LEU A 84 -7.25 -0.76 -8.60
C LEU A 84 -7.29 -1.75 -7.44
N HIS A 85 -8.51 -2.01 -6.94
CA HIS A 85 -8.80 -3.02 -5.92
C HIS A 85 -9.54 -4.25 -6.49
N PRO A 86 -8.95 -5.10 -7.34
CA PRO A 86 -9.66 -6.29 -7.82
C PRO A 86 -10.05 -7.19 -6.64
N ALA A 87 -11.32 -7.58 -6.57
CA ALA A 87 -11.86 -8.36 -5.47
C ALA A 87 -11.09 -9.67 -5.22
N ALA A 88 -10.54 -10.28 -6.27
CA ALA A 88 -9.72 -11.49 -6.17
C ALA A 88 -8.48 -11.34 -5.26
N TYR A 89 -7.99 -10.11 -5.07
CA TYR A 89 -6.79 -9.80 -4.27
C TYR A 89 -7.11 -9.03 -2.99
N PHE A 90 -8.08 -8.10 -3.02
CA PHE A 90 -8.42 -7.25 -1.87
C PHE A 90 -9.58 -7.76 -1.01
N ASN A 91 -10.38 -8.70 -1.52
CA ASN A 91 -11.48 -9.34 -0.79
C ASN A 91 -11.56 -10.82 -1.16
N GLY A 92 -10.41 -11.50 -1.05
CA GLY A 92 -10.17 -12.82 -1.60
C GLY A 92 -9.33 -13.70 -0.67
N PRO A 93 -8.49 -14.59 -1.22
CA PRO A 93 -7.65 -15.50 -0.42
C PRO A 93 -6.68 -14.79 0.54
N CYS A 94 -6.36 -13.53 0.26
CA CYS A 94 -5.50 -12.68 1.08
C CYS A 94 -6.22 -11.99 2.26
N GLY A 95 -7.53 -12.25 2.43
CA GLY A 95 -8.38 -11.58 3.40
C GLY A 95 -9.00 -10.29 2.86
N ASP A 96 -9.61 -9.53 3.76
CA ASP A 96 -10.19 -8.21 3.48
C ASP A 96 -9.17 -7.11 3.74
N LEU A 97 -8.63 -6.55 2.65
CA LEU A 97 -7.69 -5.43 2.66
C LEU A 97 -8.38 -4.08 2.36
N THR A 98 -9.71 -4.03 2.25
CA THR A 98 -10.44 -2.81 1.88
C THR A 98 -10.83 -1.96 3.09
N TYR A 99 -10.91 -0.64 2.95
CA TYR A 99 -11.59 0.22 3.94
C TYR A 99 -12.88 0.85 3.37
N PRO A 100 -13.84 1.23 4.24
CA PRO A 100 -15.06 1.88 3.79
C PRO A 100 -14.78 3.15 2.98
N ASN A 101 -15.42 3.26 1.81
CA ASN A 101 -15.31 4.38 0.87
C ASN A 101 -13.97 4.49 0.10
N GLU A 102 -13.08 3.50 0.17
CA GLU A 102 -11.96 3.41 -0.75
C GLU A 102 -12.46 2.91 -2.12
N GLY A 103 -12.15 3.64 -3.20
CA GLY A 103 -12.48 3.23 -4.57
C GLY A 103 -13.71 3.89 -5.23
N LEU A 104 -14.35 4.89 -4.62
CA LEU A 104 -15.38 5.70 -5.32
C LEU A 104 -14.79 6.78 -6.25
N ASN A 105 -13.49 7.06 -6.16
CA ASN A 105 -12.79 8.04 -7.00
C ASN A 105 -11.61 7.34 -7.70
N SER A 106 -11.88 6.52 -8.71
CA SER A 106 -10.89 5.69 -9.43
C SER A 106 -10.05 6.47 -10.46
N GLU A 107 -9.85 7.77 -10.27
CA GLU A 107 -9.01 8.59 -11.14
C GLU A 107 -7.88 9.15 -10.29
N GLU A 108 -6.65 8.68 -10.55
CA GLU A 108 -5.42 9.30 -10.05
C GLU A 108 -5.56 10.82 -10.18
N PRO A 109 -5.46 11.61 -9.09
CA PRO A 109 -5.43 13.05 -9.23
C PRO A 109 -4.20 13.39 -10.07
N GLY A 110 -4.46 13.93 -11.27
CA GLY A 110 -3.43 14.36 -12.20
C GLY A 110 -2.38 15.20 -11.46
N VAL A 111 -1.13 14.75 -11.55
CA VAL A 111 0.03 15.50 -11.12
C VAL A 111 0.13 16.73 -12.03
N GLU A 112 -0.25 17.90 -11.51
CA GLU A 112 0.23 19.19 -12.02
C GLU A 112 1.54 19.59 -11.33
#